data_AF-A0A5J4VFT0-F1
#
_entry.id   AF-A0A5J4VFT0-F1
#
_cell.length_a   1.000
_cell.length_b   1.000
_cell.length_c   1.000
_cell.angle_alpha   90.00
_cell.angle_beta   90.00
_cell.angle_gamma   90.00
#
_symmetry.space_group_name_H-M   'P 1'
#
loop_
_entity.id
_entity.type
_entity.pdbx_description
1 polymer ?
#
loop_
_entity_poly.entity_id
_entity_poly.type
_entity_poly.pdbx_seq_one_letter_code
_entity_poly.pdbx_strand_id
1 'polypeptide(L)'
;MNITISNSSDIYEILNCRFTNCSNTGDSEETYGGALFLNISNYGVAIISDSTFTGCISDYGGAIYMLLIQGGQVTIYNTSIQDCIAINGGGIFFLLFTGSQVTIVGSCLFSECRAEYGGGIYAQIYGNASQVFFQDIFTLQRCSSNISGGGAYIYSVDTQIVYGKIEFDQCSAKFGGGLFLSGNNTKLVINETYFQFCSAELRAGGIRLFTEEQYNSIVVMNTIINYCNAQTGGGIYCDAFNSDLTFNNITVNYCFTLNGSGGGMYCDIYRSSRIILDQQSKFLECRSESGNGGGIYIDIDFATQCYFIIQDATIQDSQAIADPTIEKPPTGFGGGIFLTGSGDYQPKSQRLNFAGMMIYNNSADNGGMSLFVSISKVKQWCYYGDDGEYVKGNYSDVTSNKFELLGIPLNSSQFKNQTINQIDKKQKYLEYWWTHKPLSLMVIIIIVVAAIVGSTILLCISCCCCRMCCRRSRSYSSDSENYGSHNCCVNMDKFHLIYLIFSIIQFLCGVQSLIFSLAIYLPRYGFQFLSIFWLVNAVWLLIYGVEGIIYSMRNGGKRYKLILNISAFFVGVFFFGSMLLMNPYNFIISNNVKFNSLQNTIDENEIQDNIRQLNNVIDDQQDAYIF
;
A
#
# COMPACT_ATOMS: atom_id res chain seq x y z
N MET A 1 20.26 -41.92 29.00
CA MET A 1 19.73 -43.25 28.62
C MET A 1 19.38 -43.21 27.14
N ASN A 2 19.74 -44.23 26.35
CA ASN A 2 19.39 -44.30 24.93
C ASN A 2 18.28 -45.35 24.74
N ILE A 3 17.17 -44.96 24.12
CA ILE A 3 15.99 -45.77 23.85
C ILE A 3 15.73 -45.72 22.34
N THR A 4 15.71 -46.89 21.70
CA THR A 4 15.38 -47.02 20.27
C THR A 4 14.14 -47.87 20.11
N ILE A 5 13.15 -47.37 19.36
CA ILE A 5 11.91 -48.07 19.00
C ILE A 5 11.78 -48.06 17.48
N SER A 6 11.52 -49.22 16.87
CA SER A 6 11.50 -49.39 15.41
C SER A 6 10.39 -50.29 14.88
N ASN A 7 9.43 -50.63 15.73
CA ASN A 7 8.28 -51.48 15.39
C ASN A 7 6.98 -50.78 15.82
N SER A 8 5.95 -50.87 14.99
CA SER A 8 4.69 -50.12 15.15
C SER A 8 3.81 -50.59 16.31
N SER A 9 4.10 -51.76 16.89
CA SER A 9 3.44 -52.27 18.10
C SER A 9 4.09 -51.82 19.41
N ASP A 10 5.28 -51.23 19.34
CA ASP A 10 6.13 -51.07 20.51
C ASP A 10 5.88 -49.71 21.18
N ILE A 11 5.54 -49.77 22.47
CA ILE A 11 5.28 -48.62 23.33
C ILE A 11 6.31 -48.63 24.46
N TYR A 12 6.99 -47.50 24.69
CA TYR A 12 7.89 -47.32 25.82
C TYR A 12 7.39 -46.22 26.75
N GLU A 13 7.26 -46.51 28.04
CA GLU A 13 6.66 -45.61 29.03
C GLU A 13 7.67 -45.21 30.11
N ILE A 14 7.81 -43.90 30.33
CA ILE A 14 8.61 -43.29 31.39
C ILE A 14 7.64 -42.55 32.31
N LEU A 15 7.25 -43.22 33.39
CA LEU A 15 6.17 -42.77 34.28
C LEU A 15 6.74 -42.43 35.66
N ASN A 16 6.40 -41.26 36.21
CA ASN A 16 6.76 -40.85 37.57
C ASN A 16 8.28 -40.88 37.84
N CYS A 17 9.11 -40.62 36.83
CA CYS A 17 10.56 -40.69 36.93
C CYS A 17 11.18 -39.35 37.33
N ARG A 18 12.33 -39.40 38.02
CA ARG A 18 13.15 -38.23 38.33
C ARG A 18 14.56 -38.42 37.79
N PHE A 19 14.96 -37.52 36.90
CA PHE A 19 16.30 -37.37 36.36
C PHE A 19 16.92 -36.11 36.98
N THR A 20 18.11 -36.20 37.55
CA THR A 20 18.76 -35.08 38.23
C THR A 20 20.26 -35.12 37.96
N ASN A 21 20.83 -34.01 37.50
CA ASN A 21 22.24 -33.84 37.15
C ASN A 21 22.74 -34.91 36.16
N CYS A 22 21.87 -35.34 35.23
CA CYS A 22 22.23 -36.28 34.18
C CYS A 22 22.98 -35.55 33.07
N SER A 23 24.27 -35.89 32.89
CA SER A 23 25.15 -35.21 31.95
C SER A 23 25.72 -36.18 30.92
N ASN A 24 25.61 -35.84 29.64
CA ASN A 24 26.34 -36.50 28.55
C ASN A 24 27.40 -35.50 28.06
N THR A 25 28.67 -35.74 28.41
CA THR A 25 29.80 -34.80 28.20
C THR A 25 31.05 -35.55 27.74
N GLY A 26 30.93 -36.34 26.67
CA GLY A 26 32.03 -37.13 26.13
C GLY A 26 33.13 -36.29 25.46
N ASP A 27 34.37 -36.80 25.44
CA ASP A 27 35.56 -36.06 24.99
C ASP A 27 35.64 -35.83 23.45
N SER A 28 34.75 -36.43 22.65
CA SER A 28 34.63 -36.14 21.21
C SER A 28 33.33 -36.71 20.62
N GLU A 29 32.84 -36.04 19.56
CA GLU A 29 31.52 -36.18 18.92
C GLU A 29 30.33 -35.68 19.78
N GLU A 30 29.33 -35.13 19.06
CA GLU A 30 28.19 -34.40 19.62
C GLU A 30 27.38 -35.22 20.63
N THR A 31 27.04 -34.62 21.77
CA THR A 31 26.32 -35.30 22.84
C THR A 31 24.81 -35.06 22.78
N TYR A 32 24.06 -36.15 22.74
CA TYR A 32 22.60 -36.15 22.63
C TYR A 32 21.95 -36.55 23.96
N GLY A 33 21.03 -35.74 24.46
CA GLY A 33 20.11 -36.09 25.55
C GLY A 33 20.78 -36.35 26.89
N GLY A 34 20.98 -35.31 27.71
CA GLY A 34 21.65 -35.43 29.01
C GLY A 34 21.01 -36.46 29.95
N ALA A 35 19.67 -36.57 29.93
CA ALA A 35 18.94 -37.67 30.58
C ALA A 35 18.45 -38.72 29.58
N LEU A 36 17.83 -38.33 28.47
CA LEU A 36 17.16 -39.23 27.52
C LEU A 36 17.51 -38.92 26.07
N PHE A 37 17.92 -39.94 25.32
CA PHE A 37 17.92 -39.95 23.87
C PHE A 37 16.85 -40.95 23.41
N LEU A 38 15.83 -40.44 22.72
CA LEU A 38 14.77 -41.21 22.06
C LEU A 38 15.02 -41.27 20.55
N ASN A 39 15.10 -42.46 19.98
CA ASN A 39 15.13 -42.70 18.54
C ASN A 39 13.92 -43.56 18.14
N ILE A 40 12.86 -42.95 17.65
CA ILE A 40 11.55 -43.57 17.47
C ILE A 40 11.21 -43.61 15.98
N SER A 41 10.89 -44.80 15.46
CA SER A 41 10.64 -45.02 14.04
C SER A 41 9.49 -45.99 13.78
N ASN A 42 8.98 -45.98 12.55
CA ASN A 42 7.97 -46.92 12.03
C ASN A 42 6.69 -46.96 12.88
N TYR A 43 6.13 -45.79 13.19
CA TYR A 43 4.94 -45.63 14.06
C TYR A 43 5.08 -46.12 15.50
N GLY A 44 6.29 -46.44 15.97
CA GLY A 44 6.55 -46.71 17.39
C GLY A 44 6.22 -45.49 18.28
N VAL A 45 5.97 -45.74 19.57
CA VAL A 45 5.45 -44.73 20.50
C VAL A 45 6.30 -44.67 21.77
N ALA A 46 6.65 -43.47 22.22
CA ALA A 46 7.15 -43.25 23.58
C ALA A 46 6.25 -42.27 24.35
N ILE A 47 6.05 -42.54 25.64
CA ILE A 47 5.25 -41.71 26.55
C ILE A 47 6.12 -41.33 27.75
N ILE A 48 6.20 -40.04 28.06
CA ILE A 48 6.80 -39.50 29.27
C ILE A 48 5.69 -38.86 30.08
N SER A 49 5.42 -39.35 31.30
CA SER A 49 4.36 -38.82 32.15
C SER A 49 4.86 -38.51 33.57
N ASP A 50 4.34 -37.43 34.14
CA ASP A 50 4.45 -37.07 35.56
C ASP A 50 5.91 -37.08 36.08
N SER A 51 6.84 -36.72 35.19
CA SER A 51 8.28 -36.90 35.37
C SER A 51 9.00 -35.56 35.54
N THR A 52 10.20 -35.61 36.11
CA THR A 52 11.01 -34.42 36.38
C THR A 52 12.43 -34.57 35.86
N PHE A 53 12.94 -33.52 35.23
CA PHE A 53 14.31 -33.40 34.74
C PHE A 53 14.91 -32.13 35.35
N THR A 54 16.05 -32.24 36.02
CA THR A 54 16.66 -31.09 36.72
C THR A 54 18.18 -31.09 36.51
N GLY A 55 18.74 -29.96 36.06
CA GLY A 55 20.20 -29.79 35.93
C GLY A 55 20.86 -30.74 34.92
N CYS A 56 20.10 -31.23 33.93
CA CYS A 56 20.60 -32.13 32.89
C CYS A 56 21.38 -31.36 31.80
N ILE A 57 22.45 -31.95 31.25
CA ILE A 57 23.39 -31.28 30.35
C ILE A 57 23.80 -32.19 29.17
N SER A 58 23.72 -31.66 27.95
CA SER A 58 24.27 -32.25 26.71
C SER A 58 24.23 -31.23 25.57
N ASP A 59 25.02 -31.38 24.50
CA ASP A 59 25.07 -30.44 23.38
C ASP A 59 23.70 -30.25 22.70
N TYR A 60 22.93 -31.33 22.54
CA TYR A 60 21.60 -31.31 21.95
C TYR A 60 20.57 -31.91 22.90
N GLY A 61 19.62 -31.09 23.36
CA GLY A 61 18.52 -31.52 24.22
C GLY A 61 18.97 -31.79 25.66
N GLY A 62 19.22 -30.73 26.43
CA GLY A 62 19.92 -30.81 27.73
C GLY A 62 19.29 -31.83 28.69
N ALA A 63 17.96 -31.96 28.71
CA ALA A 63 17.29 -33.12 29.29
C ALA A 63 17.03 -34.22 28.26
N ILE A 64 16.35 -33.87 27.15
CA ILE A 64 15.80 -34.84 26.20
C ILE A 64 16.18 -34.49 24.76
N TYR A 65 16.75 -35.46 24.05
CA TYR A 65 16.90 -35.44 22.60
C TYR A 65 15.92 -36.43 21.96
N MET A 66 15.20 -36.02 20.91
CA MET A 66 14.26 -36.86 20.19
C MET A 66 14.53 -36.87 18.69
N LEU A 67 14.70 -38.05 18.11
CA LEU A 67 14.77 -38.32 16.68
C LEU A 67 13.56 -39.14 16.28
N LEU A 68 12.58 -38.52 15.60
CA LEU A 68 11.35 -39.18 15.17
C LEU A 68 11.30 -39.31 13.64
N ILE A 69 11.16 -40.54 13.16
CA ILE A 69 11.23 -40.90 11.73
C ILE A 69 10.02 -41.77 11.35
N GLN A 70 9.51 -41.66 10.11
CA GLN A 70 8.51 -42.59 9.55
C GLN A 70 7.31 -42.83 10.50
N GLY A 71 6.68 -41.76 10.95
CA GLY A 71 5.49 -41.84 11.81
C GLY A 71 5.75 -42.04 13.30
N GLY A 72 7.02 -42.04 13.76
CA GLY A 72 7.36 -42.16 15.19
C GLY A 72 6.71 -41.06 16.05
N GLN A 73 6.27 -41.42 17.26
CA GLN A 73 5.44 -40.55 18.11
C GLN A 73 6.02 -40.42 19.52
N VAL A 74 6.03 -39.21 20.08
CA VAL A 74 6.30 -38.98 21.51
C VAL A 74 5.20 -38.14 22.13
N THR A 75 4.69 -38.60 23.27
CA THR A 75 3.80 -37.81 24.14
C THR A 75 4.53 -37.45 25.44
N ILE A 76 4.46 -36.18 25.84
CA ILE A 76 5.01 -35.66 27.09
C ILE A 76 3.84 -35.07 27.89
N TYR A 77 3.57 -35.61 29.08
CA TYR A 77 2.44 -35.25 29.95
C TYR A 77 2.91 -34.85 31.35
N ASN A 78 2.34 -33.78 31.91
CA ASN A 78 2.60 -33.31 33.30
C ASN A 78 4.09 -33.31 33.71
N THR A 79 4.98 -32.98 32.78
CA THR A 79 6.43 -33.14 32.97
C THR A 79 7.09 -31.79 33.17
N SER A 80 8.02 -31.71 34.13
CA SER A 80 8.80 -30.50 34.36
C SER A 80 10.28 -30.67 34.04
N ILE A 81 10.85 -29.68 33.35
CA ILE A 81 12.25 -29.64 32.92
C ILE A 81 12.86 -28.33 33.44
N GLN A 82 13.88 -28.43 34.27
CA GLN A 82 14.37 -27.30 35.08
C GLN A 82 15.89 -27.20 35.04
N ASP A 83 16.44 -25.99 34.89
CA ASP A 83 17.89 -25.73 34.96
C ASP A 83 18.75 -26.55 33.96
N CYS A 84 18.14 -27.06 32.88
CA CYS A 84 18.82 -27.87 31.87
C CYS A 84 19.57 -27.00 30.85
N ILE A 85 20.73 -27.47 30.40
CA ILE A 85 21.68 -26.68 29.59
C ILE A 85 22.09 -27.46 28.33
N ALA A 86 22.10 -26.78 27.18
CA ALA A 86 22.56 -27.35 25.92
C ALA A 86 23.25 -26.32 25.01
N ILE A 87 23.71 -26.75 23.82
CA ILE A 87 23.96 -25.84 22.69
C ILE A 87 22.63 -25.57 21.99
N ASN A 88 21.87 -26.63 21.67
CA ASN A 88 20.56 -26.53 21.05
C ASN A 88 19.50 -27.22 21.92
N GLY A 89 18.45 -26.50 22.33
CA GLY A 89 17.35 -27.06 23.10
C GLY A 89 17.73 -27.32 24.55
N GLY A 90 17.82 -26.28 25.37
CA GLY A 90 18.32 -26.38 26.74
C GLY A 90 17.52 -27.37 27.59
N GLY A 91 16.19 -27.41 27.42
CA GLY A 91 15.34 -28.49 27.91
C GLY A 91 15.27 -29.65 26.92
N ILE A 92 14.65 -29.42 25.75
CA ILE A 92 14.41 -30.44 24.73
C ILE A 92 14.95 -30.01 23.36
N PHE A 93 15.61 -30.94 22.68
CA PHE A 93 15.84 -30.88 21.24
C PHE A 93 14.99 -31.96 20.55
N PHE A 94 14.34 -31.63 19.43
CA PHE A 94 13.71 -32.64 18.60
C PHE A 94 13.84 -32.43 17.09
N LEU A 95 14.02 -33.56 16.40
CA LEU A 95 14.16 -33.69 14.96
C LEU A 95 13.04 -34.58 14.42
N LEU A 96 12.13 -34.00 13.63
CA LEU A 96 10.98 -34.72 13.05
C LEU A 96 11.14 -34.88 11.54
N PHE A 97 10.89 -36.09 11.06
CA PHE A 97 10.76 -36.41 9.64
C PHE A 97 9.35 -36.90 9.31
N THR A 98 8.99 -36.88 8.01
CA THR A 98 7.71 -37.27 7.40
C THR A 98 6.80 -38.13 8.28
N GLY A 99 5.64 -37.56 8.65
CA GLY A 99 4.56 -38.21 9.38
C GLY A 99 4.76 -38.32 10.90
N SER A 100 5.91 -37.92 11.45
CA SER A 100 6.22 -38.05 12.88
C SER A 100 5.51 -37.00 13.74
N GLN A 101 5.29 -37.32 15.02
CA GLN A 101 4.48 -36.49 15.92
C GLN A 101 5.13 -36.26 17.28
N VAL A 102 5.11 -35.01 17.75
CA VAL A 102 5.36 -34.66 19.17
C VAL A 102 4.10 -34.03 19.75
N THR A 103 3.67 -34.55 20.90
CA THR A 103 2.48 -34.09 21.61
C THR A 103 2.88 -33.73 23.05
N ILE A 104 2.83 -32.44 23.41
CA ILE A 104 3.09 -31.96 24.78
C ILE A 104 1.77 -31.54 25.40
N VAL A 105 1.44 -32.11 26.56
CA VAL A 105 0.08 -32.09 27.12
C VAL A 105 0.04 -31.98 28.63
N GLY A 106 -1.10 -31.55 29.18
CA GLY A 106 -1.25 -31.30 30.61
C GLY A 106 -0.35 -30.17 31.11
N SER A 107 -0.08 -30.15 32.42
CA SER A 107 0.65 -29.06 33.07
C SER A 107 2.18 -29.22 32.96
N CYS A 108 2.69 -29.15 31.73
CA CYS A 108 4.13 -29.13 31.48
C CYS A 108 4.75 -27.76 31.77
N LEU A 109 5.90 -27.74 32.46
CA LEU A 109 6.64 -26.52 32.83
C LEU A 109 8.12 -26.68 32.52
N PHE A 110 8.65 -25.88 31.59
CA PHE A 110 10.08 -25.78 31.32
C PHE A 110 10.59 -24.47 31.89
N SER A 111 11.55 -24.51 32.82
CA SER A 111 11.99 -23.32 33.57
C SER A 111 13.50 -23.18 33.68
N GLU A 112 14.01 -21.95 33.53
CA GLU A 112 15.44 -21.61 33.69
C GLU A 112 16.41 -22.38 32.76
N CYS A 113 15.89 -23.08 31.74
CA CYS A 113 16.68 -23.82 30.75
C CYS A 113 17.45 -22.87 29.81
N ARG A 114 18.68 -23.24 29.43
CA ARG A 114 19.63 -22.35 28.73
C ARG A 114 20.27 -23.01 27.52
N ALA A 115 20.42 -22.26 26.44
CA ALA A 115 21.05 -22.74 25.21
C ALA A 115 21.82 -21.66 24.43
N GLU A 116 22.51 -22.03 23.35
CA GLU A 116 22.84 -21.07 22.28
C GLU A 116 21.58 -20.77 21.44
N TYR A 117 20.80 -21.81 21.12
CA TYR A 117 19.53 -21.71 20.40
C TYR A 117 18.42 -22.51 21.10
N GLY A 118 17.23 -21.92 21.27
CA GLY A 118 16.09 -22.62 21.86
C GLY A 118 16.30 -22.93 23.34
N GLY A 119 16.24 -21.91 24.21
CA GLY A 119 16.59 -22.05 25.63
C GLY A 119 15.80 -23.14 26.35
N GLY A 120 14.49 -23.24 26.11
CA GLY A 120 13.67 -24.38 26.52
C GLY A 120 13.55 -25.45 25.45
N ILE A 121 13.17 -25.07 24.22
CA ILE A 121 12.94 -25.99 23.10
C ILE A 121 13.73 -25.57 21.86
N TYR A 122 14.40 -26.52 21.22
CA TYR A 122 14.85 -26.40 19.83
C TYR A 122 14.21 -27.48 18.97
N ALA A 123 13.53 -27.06 17.91
CA ALA A 123 12.73 -27.92 17.04
C ALA A 123 13.20 -27.80 15.58
N GLN A 124 13.49 -28.94 14.95
CA GLN A 124 13.73 -29.06 13.51
C GLN A 124 12.71 -30.03 12.91
N ILE A 125 11.92 -29.56 11.95
CA ILE A 125 10.76 -30.28 11.45
C ILE A 125 10.81 -30.32 9.93
N TYR A 126 10.92 -31.52 9.40
CA TYR A 126 11.11 -31.80 8.00
C TYR A 126 9.97 -32.66 7.45
N GLY A 127 9.52 -32.31 6.24
CA GLY A 127 8.70 -33.16 5.40
C GLY A 127 7.21 -33.18 5.75
N ASN A 128 6.44 -33.68 4.79
CA ASN A 128 4.98 -33.66 4.81
C ASN A 128 4.40 -34.45 5.98
N ALA A 129 3.27 -33.96 6.50
CA ALA A 129 2.47 -34.57 7.57
C ALA A 129 3.17 -34.75 8.94
N SER A 130 4.38 -34.21 9.12
CA SER A 130 4.98 -34.06 10.46
C SER A 130 4.16 -33.06 11.29
N GLN A 131 3.88 -33.39 12.56
CA GLN A 131 2.96 -32.63 13.41
C GLN A 131 3.57 -32.37 14.80
N VAL A 132 3.27 -31.19 15.36
CA VAL A 132 3.53 -30.88 16.76
C VAL A 132 2.22 -30.37 17.36
N PHE A 133 1.82 -30.93 18.49
CA PHE A 133 0.62 -30.51 19.22
C PHE A 133 0.98 -30.10 20.65
N PHE A 134 0.33 -29.02 21.07
CA PHE A 134 0.29 -28.56 22.44
C PHE A 134 -1.19 -28.53 22.83
N GLN A 135 -1.59 -29.41 23.76
CA GLN A 135 -2.97 -29.47 24.24
C GLN A 135 -2.93 -29.21 25.75
N ASP A 136 -3.67 -28.20 26.20
CA ASP A 136 -3.52 -27.53 27.50
C ASP A 136 -2.38 -26.50 27.54
N ILE A 137 -2.30 -25.76 28.66
CA ILE A 137 -1.34 -24.67 28.85
C ILE A 137 0.04 -25.25 29.16
N PHE A 138 0.99 -25.00 28.26
CA PHE A 138 2.40 -25.35 28.41
C PHE A 138 3.22 -24.07 28.62
N THR A 139 3.97 -23.99 29.73
CA THR A 139 4.73 -22.77 30.08
C THR A 139 6.24 -22.96 29.91
N LEU A 140 6.86 -22.02 29.19
CA LEU A 140 8.30 -21.76 29.09
C LEU A 140 8.60 -20.53 29.93
N GLN A 141 9.21 -20.71 31.11
CA GLN A 141 9.48 -19.62 32.06
C GLN A 141 10.97 -19.37 32.24
N ARG A 142 11.43 -18.11 32.06
CA ARG A 142 12.82 -17.67 32.29
C ARG A 142 13.87 -18.48 31.51
N CYS A 143 13.46 -19.19 30.47
CA CYS A 143 14.37 -19.85 29.54
C CYS A 143 15.14 -18.79 28.73
N SER A 144 16.43 -19.05 28.46
CA SER A 144 17.28 -18.09 27.76
C SER A 144 18.15 -18.72 26.69
N SER A 145 18.46 -17.94 25.65
CA SER A 145 19.35 -18.33 24.56
C SER A 145 20.40 -17.26 24.30
N ASN A 146 21.65 -17.65 24.02
CA ASN A 146 22.73 -16.70 23.71
C ASN A 146 22.62 -16.11 22.29
N ILE A 147 21.78 -16.71 21.42
CA ILE A 147 21.58 -16.30 20.04
C ILE A 147 20.08 -16.13 19.73
N SER A 148 19.32 -17.22 19.56
CA SER A 148 17.94 -17.15 19.07
C SER A 148 16.96 -18.08 19.78
N GLY A 149 15.76 -17.57 20.06
CA GLY A 149 14.67 -18.35 20.64
C GLY A 149 14.87 -18.63 22.12
N GLY A 150 14.64 -17.64 22.99
CA GLY A 150 14.91 -17.77 24.42
C GLY A 150 14.02 -18.83 25.09
N GLY A 151 12.73 -18.84 24.77
CA GLY A 151 11.85 -19.96 25.10
C GLY A 151 12.00 -21.08 24.08
N ALA A 152 11.73 -20.78 22.81
CA ALA A 152 11.76 -21.77 21.73
C ALA A 152 12.41 -21.25 20.44
N TYR A 153 13.13 -22.14 19.77
CA TYR A 153 13.58 -21.99 18.38
C TYR A 153 12.91 -23.07 17.53
N ILE A 154 12.26 -22.67 16.43
CA ILE A 154 11.58 -23.58 15.51
C ILE A 154 12.11 -23.36 14.09
N TYR A 155 12.65 -24.40 13.49
CA TYR A 155 12.96 -24.48 12.06
C TYR A 155 12.02 -25.47 11.37
N SER A 156 11.40 -25.04 10.28
CA SER A 156 10.41 -25.81 9.55
C SER A 156 10.68 -25.81 8.05
N VAL A 157 10.65 -27.00 7.44
CA VAL A 157 10.83 -27.20 5.99
C VAL A 157 9.83 -28.22 5.44
N ASP A 158 9.04 -27.82 4.43
CA ASP A 158 8.03 -28.66 3.76
C ASP A 158 6.92 -29.22 4.70
N THR A 159 6.46 -28.42 5.67
CA THR A 159 5.55 -28.88 6.74
C THR A 159 4.17 -28.20 6.75
N GLN A 160 3.26 -28.76 7.56
CA GLN A 160 2.03 -28.09 7.99
C GLN A 160 1.85 -28.31 9.50
N ILE A 161 2.07 -27.27 10.33
CA ILE A 161 2.11 -27.41 11.80
C ILE A 161 1.20 -26.37 12.49
N VAL A 162 0.59 -26.76 13.61
CA VAL A 162 -0.23 -25.87 14.45
C VAL A 162 0.34 -25.84 15.87
N TYR A 163 1.00 -24.75 16.22
CA TYR A 163 1.42 -24.43 17.58
C TYR A 163 0.30 -23.68 18.31
N GLY A 164 0.17 -23.90 19.61
CA GLY A 164 -0.74 -23.08 20.40
C GLY A 164 -0.75 -23.38 21.89
N LYS A 165 -1.48 -22.56 22.66
CA LYS A 165 -1.60 -22.72 24.13
C LYS A 165 -0.25 -22.73 24.86
N ILE A 166 0.75 -22.07 24.29
CA ILE A 166 2.07 -21.91 24.92
C ILE A 166 2.11 -20.56 25.62
N GLU A 167 2.64 -20.55 26.84
CA GLU A 167 2.98 -19.33 27.58
C GLU A 167 4.51 -19.17 27.59
N PHE A 168 4.99 -18.03 27.12
CA PHE A 168 6.38 -17.61 27.20
C PHE A 168 6.48 -16.49 28.23
N ASP A 169 7.04 -16.78 29.41
CA ASP A 169 7.17 -15.82 30.53
C ASP A 169 8.66 -15.52 30.78
N GLN A 170 9.04 -14.24 30.70
CA GLN A 170 10.40 -13.76 30.99
C GLN A 170 11.52 -14.44 30.18
N CYS A 171 11.22 -14.98 28.99
CA CYS A 171 12.23 -15.59 28.13
C CYS A 171 13.14 -14.54 27.47
N SER A 172 14.41 -14.90 27.20
CA SER A 172 15.41 -13.94 26.68
C SER A 172 16.35 -14.49 25.59
N ALA A 173 16.68 -13.66 24.59
CA ALA A 173 17.54 -14.02 23.46
C ALA A 173 18.31 -12.81 22.89
N LYS A 174 19.07 -12.98 21.81
CA LYS A 174 19.41 -11.84 20.90
C LYS A 174 18.33 -11.61 19.85
N PHE A 175 17.72 -12.70 19.38
CA PHE A 175 16.62 -12.68 18.41
C PHE A 175 15.47 -13.58 18.88
N GLY A 176 14.27 -13.02 19.09
CA GLY A 176 13.10 -13.78 19.53
C GLY A 176 13.23 -14.24 20.99
N GLY A 177 13.01 -13.31 21.92
CA GLY A 177 13.10 -13.58 23.37
C GLY A 177 12.20 -14.73 23.79
N GLY A 178 10.91 -14.69 23.42
CA GLY A 178 10.00 -15.83 23.55
C GLY A 178 10.27 -16.88 22.47
N LEU A 179 9.95 -16.55 21.22
CA LEU A 179 9.97 -17.46 20.09
C LEU A 179 10.83 -16.92 18.93
N PHE A 180 11.74 -17.74 18.42
CA PHE A 180 12.32 -17.60 17.09
C PHE A 180 11.73 -18.66 16.16
N LEU A 181 11.18 -18.22 15.03
CA LEU A 181 10.67 -19.07 13.97
C LEU A 181 11.42 -18.79 12.66
N SER A 182 11.93 -19.84 12.03
CA SER A 182 12.32 -19.84 10.62
C SER A 182 11.50 -20.86 9.82
N GLY A 183 10.99 -20.43 8.66
CA GLY A 183 10.19 -21.25 7.76
C GLY A 183 10.69 -21.20 6.31
N ASN A 184 10.77 -22.38 5.70
CA ASN A 184 11.01 -22.57 4.27
C ASN A 184 9.92 -23.53 3.71
N ASN A 185 9.23 -23.16 2.64
CA ASN A 185 8.05 -23.86 2.10
C ASN A 185 7.04 -24.34 3.16
N THR A 186 6.82 -23.52 4.20
CA THR A 186 6.13 -23.93 5.44
C THR A 186 4.72 -23.38 5.51
N LYS A 187 3.78 -24.20 6.00
CA LYS A 187 2.49 -23.72 6.52
C LYS A 187 2.46 -23.82 8.03
N LEU A 188 2.25 -22.69 8.71
CA LEU A 188 2.27 -22.62 10.16
C LEU A 188 1.04 -21.90 10.69
N VAL A 189 0.49 -22.40 11.78
CA VAL A 189 -0.43 -21.64 12.64
C VAL A 189 0.18 -21.52 14.04
N ILE A 190 0.16 -20.33 14.61
CA ILE A 190 0.39 -20.06 16.03
C ILE A 190 -0.95 -19.57 16.59
N ASN A 191 -1.54 -20.25 17.57
CA ASN A 191 -2.90 -19.99 18.06
C ASN A 191 -2.99 -20.00 19.59
N GLU A 192 -3.74 -19.09 20.22
CA GLU A 192 -3.94 -19.10 21.69
C GLU A 192 -2.61 -19.06 22.49
N THR A 193 -1.62 -18.33 21.98
CA THR A 193 -0.26 -18.24 22.58
C THR A 193 -0.10 -16.93 23.35
N TYR A 194 0.65 -16.96 24.44
CA TYR A 194 0.88 -15.83 25.34
C TYR A 194 2.38 -15.55 25.45
N PHE A 195 2.79 -14.29 25.29
CA PHE A 195 4.15 -13.81 25.50
C PHE A 195 4.10 -12.70 26.54
N GLN A 196 4.84 -12.85 27.63
CA GLN A 196 4.87 -11.87 28.71
C GLN A 196 6.30 -11.59 29.17
N PHE A 197 6.66 -10.31 29.29
CA PHE A 197 7.98 -9.84 29.74
C PHE A 197 9.19 -10.42 28.98
N CYS A 198 8.99 -10.96 27.78
CA CYS A 198 10.07 -11.56 27.00
C CYS A 198 10.92 -10.47 26.33
N SER A 199 12.24 -10.66 26.32
CA SER A 199 13.21 -9.63 25.95
C SER A 199 14.22 -10.12 24.91
N ALA A 200 14.67 -9.23 24.02
CA ALA A 200 15.72 -9.56 23.08
C ALA A 200 16.80 -8.47 23.00
N GLU A 201 18.08 -8.87 22.92
CA GLU A 201 19.18 -7.92 22.77
C GLU A 201 19.05 -7.11 21.48
N LEU A 202 18.55 -7.69 20.38
CA LEU A 202 18.52 -7.04 19.06
C LEU A 202 17.11 -6.95 18.46
N ARG A 203 16.41 -8.08 18.27
CA ARG A 203 15.11 -8.10 17.56
C ARG A 203 14.08 -9.02 18.19
N ALA A 204 12.84 -8.53 18.32
CA ALA A 204 11.68 -9.26 18.88
C ALA A 204 11.86 -9.78 20.30
N GLY A 205 11.34 -9.06 21.29
CA GLY A 205 11.18 -9.60 22.65
C GLY A 205 10.21 -10.77 22.67
N GLY A 206 9.07 -10.66 21.98
CA GLY A 206 8.09 -11.74 21.84
C GLY A 206 8.44 -12.72 20.71
N ILE A 207 8.07 -12.36 19.46
CA ILE A 207 8.10 -13.26 18.30
C ILE A 207 9.02 -12.74 17.20
N ARG A 208 10.08 -13.48 16.91
CA ARG A 208 10.91 -13.31 15.71
C ARG A 208 10.42 -14.23 14.61
N LEU A 209 9.82 -13.65 13.56
CA LEU A 209 9.45 -14.34 12.34
C LEU A 209 10.54 -14.12 11.29
N PHE A 210 11.12 -15.18 10.76
CA PHE A 210 12.04 -15.18 9.63
C PHE A 210 11.52 -16.16 8.57
N THR A 211 11.51 -15.74 7.31
CA THR A 211 11.03 -16.59 6.20
C THR A 211 12.05 -16.60 5.07
N GLU A 212 12.22 -17.76 4.45
CA GLU A 212 13.23 -17.98 3.40
C GLU A 212 12.64 -17.84 1.99
N GLU A 213 13.41 -18.18 0.95
CA GLU A 213 13.06 -17.82 -0.43
C GLU A 213 11.84 -18.55 -1.02
N GLN A 214 11.47 -19.74 -0.52
CA GLN A 214 10.29 -20.47 -0.98
C GLN A 214 9.01 -19.99 -0.30
N TYR A 215 7.86 -20.40 -0.84
CA TYR A 215 6.57 -19.85 -0.43
C TYR A 215 6.15 -20.30 0.97
N ASN A 216 5.96 -19.37 1.91
CA ASN A 216 5.44 -19.69 3.25
C ASN A 216 4.02 -19.14 3.45
N SER A 217 3.28 -19.78 4.37
CA SER A 217 1.97 -19.32 4.81
C SER A 217 1.90 -19.45 6.33
N ILE A 218 1.98 -18.34 7.05
CA ILE A 218 2.04 -18.31 8.51
C ILE A 218 0.84 -17.50 9.02
N VAL A 219 0.07 -18.08 9.93
CA VAL A 219 -1.04 -17.40 10.61
C VAL A 219 -0.74 -17.32 12.10
N VAL A 220 -0.70 -16.12 12.66
CA VAL A 220 -0.65 -15.88 14.10
C VAL A 220 -2.02 -15.42 14.53
N MET A 221 -2.67 -16.17 15.43
CA MET A 221 -4.05 -15.89 15.84
C MET A 221 -4.28 -16.03 17.34
N ASN A 222 -5.28 -15.31 17.86
CA ASN A 222 -5.68 -15.36 19.27
C ASN A 222 -4.49 -15.21 20.25
N THR A 223 -3.49 -14.41 19.87
CA THR A 223 -2.16 -14.39 20.51
C THR A 223 -1.96 -13.06 21.22
N ILE A 224 -1.51 -13.10 22.48
CA ILE A 224 -1.28 -11.92 23.30
C ILE A 224 0.23 -11.74 23.53
N ILE A 225 0.74 -10.52 23.34
CA ILE A 225 2.14 -10.15 23.51
C ILE A 225 2.18 -8.91 24.40
N ASN A 226 2.59 -9.08 25.66
CA ASN A 226 2.52 -8.05 26.70
C ASN A 226 3.91 -7.73 27.26
N TYR A 227 4.26 -6.44 27.35
CA TYR A 227 5.48 -5.95 27.98
C TYR A 227 6.80 -6.52 27.40
N CYS A 228 6.79 -7.00 26.16
CA CYS A 228 7.99 -7.49 25.49
C CYS A 228 8.84 -6.34 24.91
N ASN A 229 10.16 -6.48 24.92
CA ASN A 229 11.07 -5.45 24.42
C ASN A 229 12.28 -5.96 23.61
N ALA A 230 12.83 -5.07 22.78
CA ALA A 230 14.04 -5.32 21.99
C ALA A 230 14.74 -3.99 21.60
N GLN A 231 15.86 -4.04 20.87
CA GLN A 231 16.35 -2.83 20.18
C GLN A 231 15.44 -2.44 19.01
N THR A 232 14.87 -3.40 18.27
CA THR A 232 13.94 -3.15 17.14
C THR A 232 12.84 -4.22 17.10
N GLY A 233 11.60 -3.82 16.85
CA GLY A 233 10.44 -4.73 16.91
C GLY A 233 10.22 -5.23 18.33
N GLY A 234 9.72 -4.41 19.25
CA GLY A 234 9.68 -4.73 20.70
C GLY A 234 8.88 -6.00 21.01
N GLY A 235 7.66 -6.10 20.48
CA GLY A 235 6.84 -7.31 20.54
C GLY A 235 7.18 -8.31 19.43
N ILE A 236 7.10 -7.86 18.17
CA ILE A 236 7.28 -8.68 16.97
C ILE A 236 8.36 -8.08 16.06
N TYR A 237 9.23 -8.90 15.50
CA TYR A 237 10.06 -8.55 14.34
C TYR A 237 9.84 -9.59 13.24
N CYS A 238 9.51 -9.13 12.04
CA CYS A 238 9.28 -9.97 10.88
C CYS A 238 10.21 -9.62 9.70
N ASP A 239 10.87 -10.64 9.14
CA ASP A 239 11.37 -10.60 7.76
C ASP A 239 10.45 -11.47 6.89
N ALA A 240 9.67 -10.85 6.02
CA ALA A 240 8.75 -11.52 5.11
C ALA A 240 9.36 -11.64 3.71
N PHE A 241 9.79 -12.84 3.32
CA PHE A 241 10.20 -13.20 1.96
C PHE A 241 9.25 -14.25 1.41
N ASN A 242 8.66 -14.01 0.23
CA ASN A 242 7.75 -14.96 -0.44
C ASN A 242 6.65 -15.54 0.48
N SER A 243 6.08 -14.73 1.37
CA SER A 243 5.28 -15.23 2.48
C SER A 243 3.92 -14.55 2.63
N ASP A 244 2.88 -15.37 2.75
CA ASP A 244 1.57 -14.98 3.26
C ASP A 244 1.61 -14.99 4.79
N LEU A 245 1.62 -13.82 5.43
CA LEU A 245 1.59 -13.68 6.88
C LEU A 245 0.28 -13.03 7.31
N THR A 246 -0.48 -13.69 8.17
CA THR A 246 -1.79 -13.20 8.63
C THR A 246 -1.81 -13.12 10.15
N PHE A 247 -2.19 -11.96 10.69
CA PHE A 247 -2.37 -11.75 12.12
C PHE A 247 -3.86 -11.51 12.41
N ASN A 248 -4.48 -12.44 13.14
CA ASN A 248 -5.93 -12.46 13.41
C ASN A 248 -6.21 -12.40 14.91
N ASN A 249 -6.96 -11.41 15.40
CA ASN A 249 -7.25 -11.29 16.84
C ASN A 249 -5.97 -11.37 17.70
N ILE A 250 -4.88 -10.74 17.24
CA ILE A 250 -3.68 -10.58 18.07
C ILE A 250 -3.84 -9.36 18.96
N THR A 251 -3.16 -9.32 20.10
CA THR A 251 -3.13 -8.16 20.98
C THR A 251 -1.71 -7.93 21.47
N VAL A 252 -1.11 -6.83 21.03
CA VAL A 252 0.25 -6.41 21.37
C VAL A 252 0.16 -5.18 22.27
N ASN A 253 0.48 -5.32 23.55
CA ASN A 253 0.33 -4.25 24.55
C ASN A 253 1.64 -3.92 25.25
N TYR A 254 1.87 -2.63 25.50
CA TYR A 254 3.02 -2.14 26.29
C TYR A 254 4.39 -2.63 25.79
N CYS A 255 4.47 -3.02 24.51
CA CYS A 255 5.71 -3.45 23.89
C CYS A 255 6.53 -2.23 23.48
N PHE A 256 7.85 -2.30 23.70
CA PHE A 256 8.71 -1.16 23.43
C PHE A 256 10.07 -1.52 22.86
N THR A 257 10.64 -0.60 22.09
CA THR A 257 12.06 -0.65 21.72
C THR A 257 12.91 0.14 22.71
N LEU A 258 14.22 -0.15 22.75
CA LEU A 258 15.19 0.60 23.55
C LEU A 258 15.92 1.70 22.75
N ASN A 259 16.11 1.51 21.45
CA ASN A 259 16.87 2.42 20.56
C ASN A 259 16.62 2.12 19.07
N GLY A 260 15.35 1.98 18.68
CA GLY A 260 15.00 1.56 17.33
C GLY A 260 13.51 1.53 17.06
N SER A 261 13.12 1.01 15.90
CA SER A 261 11.77 1.20 15.34
C SER A 261 10.80 0.04 15.59
N GLY A 262 9.50 0.31 15.57
CA GLY A 262 8.46 -0.70 15.77
C GLY A 262 8.33 -1.14 17.23
N GLY A 263 7.72 -0.30 18.08
CA GLY A 263 7.54 -0.64 19.51
C GLY A 263 6.73 -1.93 19.71
N GLY A 264 5.57 -2.02 19.05
CA GLY A 264 4.78 -3.24 18.97
C GLY A 264 5.33 -4.22 17.94
N MET A 265 5.44 -3.78 16.68
CA MET A 265 5.88 -4.62 15.56
C MET A 265 6.80 -3.88 14.59
N TYR A 266 7.84 -4.56 14.10
CA TYR A 266 8.65 -4.16 12.97
C TYR A 266 8.53 -5.21 11.86
N CYS A 267 8.29 -4.82 10.61
CA CYS A 267 8.30 -5.73 9.46
C CYS A 267 9.11 -5.17 8.27
N ASP A 268 10.02 -5.99 7.74
CA ASP A 268 10.55 -5.83 6.38
C ASP A 268 9.76 -6.75 5.42
N ILE A 269 9.29 -6.24 4.28
CA ILE A 269 8.40 -6.98 3.35
C ILE A 269 8.98 -7.05 1.92
N TYR A 270 9.31 -8.26 1.48
CA TYR A 270 10.02 -8.56 0.22
C TYR A 270 9.36 -9.67 -0.60
N ARG A 271 9.62 -9.70 -1.91
CA ARG A 271 9.36 -10.85 -2.82
C ARG A 271 7.94 -11.40 -2.75
N SER A 272 6.96 -10.66 -3.27
CA SER A 272 5.54 -11.07 -3.35
C SER A 272 4.88 -11.37 -2.00
N SER A 273 5.54 -11.11 -0.86
CA SER A 273 4.97 -11.32 0.47
C SER A 273 3.73 -10.46 0.70
N ARG A 274 2.81 -10.97 1.49
CA ARG A 274 1.56 -10.32 1.86
C ARG A 274 1.38 -10.41 3.36
N ILE A 275 1.35 -9.26 4.02
CA ILE A 275 1.04 -9.16 5.44
C ILE A 275 -0.39 -8.61 5.60
N ILE A 276 -1.21 -9.29 6.40
CA ILE A 276 -2.60 -8.91 6.70
C ILE A 276 -2.79 -8.78 8.22
N LEU A 277 -3.39 -7.67 8.67
CA LEU A 277 -3.91 -7.49 10.02
C LEU A 277 -5.45 -7.51 9.97
N ASP A 278 -6.08 -8.47 10.65
CA ASP A 278 -7.53 -8.73 10.56
C ASP A 278 -8.10 -9.19 11.91
N GLN A 279 -9.43 -9.35 11.97
CA GLN A 279 -10.18 -9.91 13.09
C GLN A 279 -9.91 -9.19 14.43
N GLN A 280 -10.10 -7.86 14.45
CA GLN A 280 -9.91 -6.99 15.62
C GLN A 280 -8.52 -7.08 16.26
N SER A 281 -7.47 -7.19 15.44
CA SER A 281 -6.08 -7.18 15.92
C SER A 281 -5.73 -5.83 16.57
N LYS A 282 -4.93 -5.82 17.64
CA LYS A 282 -4.69 -4.63 18.49
C LYS A 282 -3.21 -4.38 18.75
N PHE A 283 -2.83 -3.11 18.67
CA PHE A 283 -1.53 -2.57 19.08
C PHE A 283 -1.80 -1.41 20.04
N LEU A 284 -1.61 -1.62 21.35
CA LEU A 284 -2.01 -0.70 22.41
C LEU A 284 -0.79 -0.26 23.24
N GLU A 285 -0.67 1.04 23.48
CA GLU A 285 0.34 1.61 24.41
C GLU A 285 1.79 1.18 24.08
N CYS A 286 2.07 0.94 22.80
CA CYS A 286 3.37 0.51 22.30
C CYS A 286 4.29 1.72 22.06
N ARG A 287 5.60 1.58 22.31
CA ARG A 287 6.54 2.72 22.28
C ARG A 287 7.82 2.44 21.52
N SER A 288 8.19 3.35 20.62
CA SER A 288 9.46 3.34 19.91
C SER A 288 10.39 4.39 20.51
N GLU A 289 11.38 3.97 21.29
CA GLU A 289 12.42 4.83 21.85
C GLU A 289 13.54 5.05 20.81
N SER A 290 13.96 6.30 20.59
CA SER A 290 14.94 6.69 19.57
C SER A 290 14.64 6.08 18.18
N GLY A 291 13.38 6.07 17.77
CA GLY A 291 12.92 5.33 16.59
C GLY A 291 11.63 5.83 15.96
N ASN A 292 11.10 5.07 15.00
CA ASN A 292 9.86 5.39 14.29
C ASN A 292 8.86 4.23 14.41
N GLY A 293 7.56 4.50 14.29
CA GLY A 293 6.54 3.45 14.37
C GLY A 293 6.35 2.97 15.81
N GLY A 294 5.68 3.75 16.65
CA GLY A 294 5.45 3.39 18.06
C GLY A 294 4.67 2.09 18.20
N GLY A 295 3.53 1.99 17.50
CA GLY A 295 2.82 0.73 17.31
C GLY A 295 3.52 -0.18 16.30
N ILE A 296 3.64 0.28 15.05
CA ILE A 296 4.09 -0.53 13.92
C ILE A 296 5.09 0.25 13.04
N TYR A 297 6.21 -0.38 12.66
CA TYR A 297 7.11 0.09 11.60
C TYR A 297 7.11 -0.91 10.44
N ILE A 298 7.02 -0.42 9.20
CA ILE A 298 7.06 -1.24 7.98
C ILE A 298 8.05 -0.65 6.94
N ASP A 299 8.96 -1.46 6.38
CA ASP A 299 9.73 -1.15 5.16
C ASP A 299 9.33 -2.13 4.04
N ILE A 300 8.76 -1.63 2.93
CA ILE A 300 8.25 -2.46 1.82
C ILE A 300 9.11 -2.32 0.56
N ASP A 301 9.52 -3.43 -0.05
CA ASP A 301 9.97 -3.42 -1.44
C ASP A 301 8.78 -3.45 -2.42
N PHE A 302 8.42 -2.29 -2.95
CA PHE A 302 7.33 -2.17 -3.94
C PHE A 302 7.72 -2.70 -5.32
N ALA A 303 9.01 -2.91 -5.63
CA ALA A 303 9.42 -3.47 -6.91
C ALA A 303 9.05 -4.96 -7.02
N THR A 304 8.98 -5.67 -5.90
CA THR A 304 8.70 -7.11 -5.86
C THR A 304 7.26 -7.47 -5.50
N GLN A 305 6.29 -6.60 -5.77
CA GLN A 305 4.84 -6.91 -5.72
C GLN A 305 4.26 -7.25 -4.33
N CYS A 306 4.89 -6.76 -3.26
CA CYS A 306 4.46 -7.00 -1.87
C CYS A 306 3.12 -6.32 -1.50
N TYR A 307 2.44 -6.85 -0.48
CA TYR A 307 1.20 -6.36 0.09
C TYR A 307 1.33 -6.08 1.59
N PHE A 308 0.68 -5.01 2.05
CA PHE A 308 0.41 -4.76 3.47
C PHE A 308 -1.02 -4.22 3.61
N ILE A 309 -1.88 -4.99 4.28
CA ILE A 309 -3.32 -4.74 4.37
C ILE A 309 -3.74 -4.69 5.83
N ILE A 310 -4.48 -3.65 6.20
CA ILE A 310 -5.17 -3.55 7.49
C ILE A 310 -6.66 -3.66 7.20
N GLN A 311 -7.22 -4.83 7.50
CA GLN A 311 -8.61 -5.21 7.20
C GLN A 311 -9.52 -4.99 8.42
N ASP A 312 -9.03 -5.28 9.62
CA ASP A 312 -9.69 -4.96 10.89
C ASP A 312 -8.64 -4.95 12.01
N ALA A 313 -8.08 -3.78 12.30
CA ALA A 313 -7.13 -3.62 13.40
C ALA A 313 -7.18 -2.22 14.05
N THR A 314 -6.93 -2.18 15.36
CA THR A 314 -6.84 -0.96 16.17
C THR A 314 -5.40 -0.68 16.58
N ILE A 315 -4.90 0.53 16.33
CA ILE A 315 -3.59 1.01 16.79
C ILE A 315 -3.83 2.25 17.66
N GLN A 316 -3.57 2.15 18.95
CA GLN A 316 -4.01 3.14 19.93
C GLN A 316 -2.95 3.45 21.00
N ASP A 317 -2.96 4.71 21.47
CA ASP A 317 -2.15 5.24 22.58
C ASP A 317 -0.62 4.97 22.43
N SER A 318 -0.16 4.73 21.19
CA SER A 318 1.21 4.33 20.86
C SER A 318 2.09 5.53 20.49
N GLN A 319 3.39 5.44 20.75
CA GLN A 319 4.29 6.60 20.85
C GLN A 319 5.59 6.41 20.07
N ALA A 320 5.99 7.37 19.23
CA ALA A 320 7.28 7.39 18.54
C ALA A 320 8.13 8.56 19.07
N ILE A 321 9.18 8.23 19.82
CA ILE A 321 10.05 9.19 20.52
C ILE A 321 11.34 9.41 19.72
N ALA A 322 11.70 10.68 19.55
CA ALA A 322 12.88 11.10 18.82
C ALA A 322 14.17 10.91 19.64
N ASP A 323 15.25 10.60 18.95
CA ASP A 323 16.60 10.76 19.49
C ASP A 323 17.09 12.19 19.21
N PRO A 324 17.23 13.06 20.24
CA PRO A 324 17.68 14.43 20.02
C PRO A 324 19.19 14.53 19.69
N THR A 325 19.93 13.43 19.77
CA THR A 325 21.37 13.38 19.50
C THR A 325 21.71 12.93 18.06
N ILE A 326 20.74 12.33 17.35
CA ILE A 326 20.93 11.77 16.01
C ILE A 326 20.15 12.60 14.98
N GLU A 327 20.88 13.30 14.09
CA GLU A 327 20.25 14.01 12.97
C GLU A 327 19.83 13.06 11.83
N LYS A 328 20.54 11.92 11.67
CA LYS A 328 20.34 10.93 10.59
C LYS A 328 20.72 9.50 11.05
N PRO A 329 19.87 8.48 10.80
CA PRO A 329 18.53 8.57 10.24
C PRO A 329 17.57 9.30 11.20
N PRO A 330 16.57 10.03 10.70
CA PRO A 330 15.64 10.77 11.53
C PRO A 330 14.64 9.83 12.22
N THR A 331 14.29 10.16 13.46
CA THR A 331 13.47 9.39 14.41
C THR A 331 12.27 10.21 14.90
N GLY A 332 11.37 9.63 15.70
CA GLY A 332 10.20 10.32 16.26
C GLY A 332 9.03 10.53 15.30
N PHE A 333 8.88 9.69 14.27
CA PHE A 333 7.78 9.74 13.30
C PHE A 333 6.86 8.52 13.38
N GLY A 334 5.56 8.73 13.17
CA GLY A 334 4.56 7.66 13.09
C GLY A 334 4.28 7.01 14.44
N GLY A 335 3.53 7.68 15.32
CA GLY A 335 3.27 7.19 16.68
C GLY A 335 2.50 5.88 16.70
N GLY A 336 1.44 5.80 15.89
CA GLY A 336 0.77 4.53 15.60
C GLY A 336 1.56 3.70 14.59
N ILE A 337 1.73 4.22 13.37
CA ILE A 337 2.37 3.52 12.24
C ILE A 337 3.39 4.43 11.54
N PHE A 338 4.58 3.90 11.28
CA PHE A 338 5.52 4.44 10.30
C PHE A 338 5.64 3.49 9.11
N LEU A 339 5.30 3.98 7.92
CA LEU A 339 5.40 3.24 6.68
C LEU A 339 6.47 3.84 5.76
N THR A 340 7.42 3.02 5.34
CA THR A 340 8.37 3.37 4.28
C THR A 340 8.56 2.24 3.28
N GLY A 341 9.41 2.45 2.29
CA GLY A 341 9.69 1.45 1.27
C GLY A 341 10.66 1.91 0.19
N SER A 342 11.03 0.95 -0.65
CA SER A 342 11.83 1.13 -1.85
C SER A 342 11.03 0.78 -3.11
N GLY A 343 11.48 1.24 -4.28
CA GLY A 343 10.71 1.13 -5.52
C GLY A 343 9.53 2.12 -5.60
N ASP A 344 8.67 1.91 -6.61
CA ASP A 344 7.56 2.81 -6.96
C ASP A 344 6.20 2.07 -6.84
N TYR A 345 5.46 2.31 -5.75
CA TYR A 345 4.13 1.74 -5.55
C TYR A 345 3.15 2.08 -6.69
N GLN A 346 2.31 1.10 -7.07
CA GLN A 346 1.33 1.23 -8.15
C GLN A 346 -0.09 1.19 -7.56
N PRO A 347 -0.79 2.33 -7.36
CA PRO A 347 -2.05 2.36 -6.61
C PRO A 347 -3.16 1.46 -7.17
N LYS A 348 -3.23 1.30 -8.50
CA LYS A 348 -4.15 0.37 -9.18
C LYS A 348 -4.03 -1.11 -8.73
N SER A 349 -2.93 -1.47 -8.08
CA SER A 349 -2.72 -2.84 -7.59
C SER A 349 -3.35 -3.10 -6.22
N GLN A 350 -3.81 -2.05 -5.51
CA GLN A 350 -4.48 -2.13 -4.19
C GLN A 350 -3.72 -2.92 -3.10
N ARG A 351 -2.41 -3.13 -3.28
CA ARG A 351 -1.60 -3.96 -2.38
C ARG A 351 -1.32 -3.31 -1.03
N LEU A 352 -1.47 -2.00 -0.96
CA LEU A 352 -1.36 -1.20 0.25
C LEU A 352 -2.74 -0.60 0.54
N ASN A 353 -3.40 -1.10 1.57
CA ASN A 353 -4.79 -0.79 1.89
C ASN A 353 -5.03 -0.74 3.40
N PHE A 354 -5.30 0.46 3.93
CA PHE A 354 -5.58 0.73 5.35
C PHE A 354 -7.05 1.10 5.60
N ALA A 355 -7.98 0.73 4.71
CA ALA A 355 -9.40 1.08 4.85
C ALA A 355 -10.05 0.53 6.14
N GLY A 356 -9.57 -0.62 6.64
CA GLY A 356 -10.01 -1.24 7.90
C GLY A 356 -9.21 -0.83 9.14
N MET A 357 -8.39 0.23 9.05
CA MET A 357 -7.57 0.71 10.14
C MET A 357 -8.36 1.64 11.08
N MET A 358 -8.32 1.34 12.37
CA MET A 358 -8.81 2.19 13.45
C MET A 358 -7.60 2.73 14.22
N ILE A 359 -7.37 4.04 14.22
CA ILE A 359 -6.17 4.65 14.79
C ILE A 359 -6.53 5.84 15.70
N TYR A 360 -6.01 5.84 16.94
CA TYR A 360 -6.46 6.75 18.02
C TYR A 360 -5.34 7.17 18.97
N ASN A 361 -5.35 8.45 19.40
CA ASN A 361 -4.58 8.97 20.55
C ASN A 361 -3.06 8.70 20.53
N ASN A 362 -2.50 8.40 19.37
CA ASN A 362 -1.07 8.13 19.22
C ASN A 362 -0.27 9.44 19.27
N SER A 363 1.03 9.38 19.57
CA SER A 363 1.90 10.55 19.60
C SER A 363 3.24 10.32 18.88
N ALA A 364 3.74 11.36 18.23
CA ALA A 364 5.03 11.35 17.55
C ALA A 364 5.70 12.71 17.71
N ASP A 365 6.98 12.73 18.09
CA ASP A 365 7.70 13.97 18.39
C ASP A 365 7.88 14.88 17.16
N ASN A 366 8.11 14.30 15.98
CA ASN A 366 8.48 15.04 14.75
C ASN A 366 7.43 14.98 13.63
N GLY A 367 6.49 14.01 13.63
CA GLY A 367 5.39 14.03 12.68
C GLY A 367 4.63 12.72 12.49
N GLY A 368 3.36 12.86 12.10
CA GLY A 368 2.42 11.75 11.92
C GLY A 368 2.08 11.13 13.27
N MET A 369 1.24 11.81 14.06
CA MET A 369 0.86 11.35 15.40
C MET A 369 0.33 9.92 15.33
N SER A 370 -0.59 9.65 14.39
CA SER A 370 -1.09 8.32 14.09
C SER A 370 -0.32 7.64 12.95
N LEU A 371 -0.18 8.27 11.78
CA LEU A 371 0.47 7.67 10.62
C LEU A 371 1.49 8.63 10.01
N PHE A 372 2.70 8.15 9.78
CA PHE A 372 3.68 8.79 8.92
C PHE A 372 4.05 7.90 7.73
N VAL A 373 4.00 8.46 6.51
CA VAL A 373 4.31 7.72 5.27
C VAL A 373 5.47 8.36 4.50
N SER A 374 6.55 7.61 4.31
CA SER A 374 7.64 7.96 3.41
C SER A 374 7.80 6.95 2.28
N ILE A 375 7.03 7.13 1.20
CA ILE A 375 7.16 6.36 -0.04
C ILE A 375 7.14 7.30 -1.27
N SER A 376 7.86 6.96 -2.34
CA SER A 376 8.01 7.81 -3.54
C SER A 376 6.68 8.19 -4.21
N LYS A 377 5.65 7.33 -4.10
CA LYS A 377 4.32 7.49 -4.71
C LYS A 377 3.20 7.80 -3.71
N VAL A 378 3.52 8.33 -2.53
CA VAL A 378 2.52 8.63 -1.49
C VAL A 378 1.36 9.50 -2.01
N LYS A 379 1.67 10.47 -2.89
CA LYS A 379 0.65 11.33 -3.53
C LYS A 379 -0.31 10.52 -4.38
N GLN A 380 0.21 9.64 -5.23
CA GLN A 380 -0.58 8.80 -6.13
C GLN A 380 -1.40 7.77 -5.36
N TRP A 381 -0.92 7.28 -4.22
CA TRP A 381 -1.71 6.44 -3.31
C TRP A 381 -2.90 7.21 -2.74
N CYS A 382 -2.68 8.43 -2.24
CA CYS A 382 -3.75 9.29 -1.73
C CYS A 382 -4.75 9.72 -2.83
N TYR A 383 -4.32 9.88 -4.08
CA TYR A 383 -5.22 10.20 -5.20
C TYR A 383 -6.14 9.04 -5.60
N TYR A 384 -5.82 7.80 -5.20
CA TYR A 384 -6.50 6.59 -5.65
C TYR A 384 -7.60 6.15 -4.66
N GLY A 385 -8.69 5.60 -5.20
CA GLY A 385 -9.95 5.48 -4.45
C GLY A 385 -10.67 6.82 -4.30
N ASP A 386 -11.77 6.80 -3.57
CA ASP A 386 -12.54 8.01 -3.24
C ASP A 386 -12.12 8.57 -1.88
N ASP A 387 -11.89 9.88 -1.82
CA ASP A 387 -11.53 10.65 -0.61
C ASP A 387 -10.58 9.93 0.37
N GLY A 388 -9.46 9.41 -0.14
CA GLY A 388 -8.41 8.78 0.68
C GLY A 388 -8.72 7.37 1.18
N GLU A 389 -9.75 6.69 0.65
CA GLU A 389 -10.22 5.32 0.96
C GLU A 389 -9.12 4.37 1.48
N TYR A 390 -8.06 4.13 0.69
CA TYR A 390 -7.01 3.16 1.00
C TYR A 390 -5.99 3.64 2.05
N VAL A 391 -6.08 4.88 2.53
CA VAL A 391 -5.08 5.55 3.38
C VAL A 391 -5.65 5.96 4.73
N LYS A 392 -6.88 6.49 4.76
CA LYS A 392 -7.39 7.29 5.88
C LYS A 392 -7.84 6.50 7.10
N GLY A 393 -8.24 5.23 6.95
CA GLY A 393 -8.90 4.47 8.01
C GLY A 393 -10.12 5.23 8.57
N ASN A 394 -10.12 5.43 9.89
CA ASN A 394 -11.12 6.21 10.64
C ASN A 394 -10.92 7.75 10.65
N TYR A 395 -9.95 8.31 9.92
CA TYR A 395 -9.74 9.76 9.85
C TYR A 395 -10.91 10.48 9.17
N SER A 396 -11.26 11.65 9.72
CA SER A 396 -12.36 12.51 9.28
C SER A 396 -11.83 13.88 8.86
N ASP A 397 -12.00 14.22 7.57
CA ASP A 397 -11.65 15.53 6.99
C ASP A 397 -12.35 16.73 7.67
N VAL A 398 -13.36 16.48 8.52
CA VAL A 398 -14.13 17.50 9.25
C VAL A 398 -13.68 17.65 10.72
N THR A 399 -13.26 16.56 11.36
CA THR A 399 -13.09 16.51 12.83
C THR A 399 -11.74 16.01 13.32
N SER A 400 -10.95 15.34 12.48
CA SER A 400 -9.63 14.85 12.87
C SER A 400 -8.57 15.95 12.82
N ASN A 401 -7.56 15.83 13.67
CA ASN A 401 -6.41 16.72 13.67
C ASN A 401 -5.52 16.42 12.44
N LYS A 402 -5.16 17.44 11.65
CA LYS A 402 -4.38 17.23 10.41
C LYS A 402 -2.97 16.67 10.67
N PHE A 403 -2.43 16.86 11.86
CA PHE A 403 -1.14 16.28 12.28
C PHE A 403 -1.20 14.75 12.54
N GLU A 404 -2.39 14.13 12.53
CA GLU A 404 -2.55 12.67 12.64
C GLU A 404 -1.90 11.92 11.48
N LEU A 405 -2.16 12.37 10.24
CA LEU A 405 -1.78 11.67 9.02
C LEU A 405 -0.84 12.57 8.18
N LEU A 406 0.45 12.31 8.28
CA LEU A 406 1.50 13.05 7.59
C LEU A 406 2.27 12.14 6.61
N GLY A 407 2.89 12.74 5.61
CA GLY A 407 3.81 11.99 4.74
C GLY A 407 4.65 12.86 3.82
N ILE A 408 5.57 12.19 3.14
CA ILE A 408 6.61 12.82 2.32
C ILE A 408 6.93 11.91 1.11
N PRO A 409 7.05 12.46 -0.12
CA PRO A 409 7.29 11.68 -1.34
C PRO A 409 8.77 11.30 -1.50
N LEU A 410 9.33 10.59 -0.53
CA LEU A 410 10.70 10.08 -0.50
C LEU A 410 10.68 8.58 -0.23
N ASN A 411 11.58 7.82 -0.85
CA ASN A 411 11.79 6.40 -0.49
C ASN A 411 12.63 6.26 0.80
N SER A 412 12.69 5.04 1.33
CA SER A 412 13.42 4.66 2.56
C SER A 412 14.85 5.24 2.60
N SER A 413 15.64 5.06 1.54
CA SER A 413 17.01 5.58 1.44
C SER A 413 17.10 7.11 1.37
N GLN A 414 16.14 7.77 0.72
CA GLN A 414 16.09 9.25 0.66
C GLN A 414 15.71 9.87 2.00
N PHE A 415 14.73 9.26 2.70
CA PHE A 415 14.25 9.68 4.01
C PHE A 415 15.35 9.56 5.07
N LYS A 416 16.01 8.39 5.14
CA LYS A 416 17.15 8.12 6.04
C LYS A 416 18.32 9.11 5.87
N ASN A 417 18.36 9.86 4.75
CA ASN A 417 19.37 10.88 4.45
C ASN A 417 18.88 12.34 4.66
N GLN A 418 17.62 12.58 5.01
CA GLN A 418 17.13 13.92 5.39
C GLN A 418 17.42 14.21 6.86
N THR A 419 17.47 15.49 7.21
CA THR A 419 17.41 15.98 8.59
C THR A 419 15.96 16.31 8.97
N ILE A 420 15.61 16.39 10.25
CA ILE A 420 14.24 16.73 10.72
C ILE A 420 13.78 18.07 10.08
N ASN A 421 14.61 19.12 10.18
CA ASN A 421 14.38 20.43 9.53
C ASN A 421 14.15 20.37 8.00
N GLN A 422 14.68 19.35 7.30
CA GLN A 422 14.45 19.14 5.87
C GLN A 422 13.14 18.37 5.60
N ILE A 423 12.73 17.50 6.52
CA ILE A 423 11.44 16.81 6.48
C ILE A 423 10.32 17.81 6.74
N ASP A 424 10.42 18.64 7.78
CA ASP A 424 9.39 19.62 8.16
C ASP A 424 8.97 20.56 7.03
N LYS A 425 9.95 20.99 6.22
CA LYS A 425 9.72 21.85 5.05
C LYS A 425 9.07 21.13 3.86
N LYS A 426 9.01 19.80 3.88
CA LYS A 426 8.60 18.94 2.75
C LYS A 426 7.40 18.04 3.06
N GLN A 427 7.20 17.67 4.32
CA GLN A 427 6.07 16.87 4.76
C GLN A 427 4.75 17.61 4.53
N LYS A 428 3.68 16.87 4.28
CA LYS A 428 2.33 17.39 4.10
C LYS A 428 1.31 16.47 4.76
N TYR A 429 0.20 17.06 5.19
CA TYR A 429 -1.00 16.33 5.58
C TYR A 429 -1.44 15.46 4.40
N LEU A 430 -1.68 14.17 4.62
CA LEU A 430 -2.10 13.26 3.54
C LEU A 430 -3.44 13.72 2.92
N GLU A 431 -4.30 14.31 3.76
CA GLU A 431 -5.56 14.96 3.39
C GLU A 431 -5.44 15.95 2.23
N TYR A 432 -4.35 16.73 2.19
CA TYR A 432 -4.12 17.69 1.11
C TYR A 432 -4.09 16.99 -0.26
N TRP A 433 -3.56 15.76 -0.34
CA TRP A 433 -3.48 15.04 -1.60
C TRP A 433 -4.82 14.42 -2.02
N TRP A 434 -5.59 13.78 -1.14
CA TRP A 434 -6.88 13.22 -1.56
C TRP A 434 -7.97 14.27 -1.80
N THR A 435 -7.88 15.44 -1.18
CA THR A 435 -8.79 16.57 -1.45
C THR A 435 -8.41 17.36 -2.71
N HIS A 436 -7.11 17.44 -3.06
CA HIS A 436 -6.62 18.17 -4.23
C HIS A 436 -6.12 17.22 -5.35
N LYS A 437 -6.97 16.25 -5.74
CA LYS A 437 -6.66 15.33 -6.84
C LYS A 437 -6.46 16.11 -8.15
N PRO A 438 -5.34 15.89 -8.89
CA PRO A 438 -5.17 16.51 -10.19
C PRO A 438 -6.24 16.02 -11.16
N LEU A 439 -6.93 16.95 -11.83
CA LEU A 439 -7.93 16.63 -12.86
C LEU A 439 -7.31 15.69 -13.90
N SER A 440 -8.01 14.61 -14.23
CA SER A 440 -7.52 13.68 -15.26
C SER A 440 -7.43 14.41 -16.60
N LEU A 441 -6.45 14.03 -17.44
CA LEU A 441 -6.27 14.64 -18.76
C LEU A 441 -7.56 14.58 -19.60
N MET A 442 -8.35 13.51 -19.44
CA MET A 442 -9.66 13.36 -20.08
C MET A 442 -10.69 14.38 -19.57
N VAL A 443 -10.75 14.66 -18.26
CA VAL A 443 -11.63 15.69 -17.70
C VAL A 443 -11.18 17.09 -18.11
N ILE A 444 -9.86 17.36 -18.15
CA ILE A 444 -9.32 18.62 -18.69
C ILE A 444 -9.72 18.79 -20.16
N ILE A 445 -9.58 17.74 -20.99
CA ILE A 445 -10.03 17.75 -22.38
C ILE A 445 -11.54 18.00 -22.48
N ILE A 446 -12.36 17.34 -21.65
CA ILE A 446 -13.83 17.56 -21.64
C ILE A 446 -14.17 19.02 -21.28
N ILE A 447 -13.52 19.60 -20.25
CA ILE A 447 -13.73 21.00 -19.85
C ILE A 447 -13.30 21.96 -20.97
N VAL A 448 -12.14 21.72 -21.58
CA VAL A 448 -11.63 22.54 -22.69
C VAL A 448 -12.54 22.43 -23.93
N VAL A 449 -12.99 21.22 -24.29
CA VAL A 449 -13.93 21.01 -25.41
C VAL A 449 -15.28 21.67 -25.11
N ALA A 450 -15.82 21.54 -23.89
CA ALA A 450 -17.05 22.20 -23.49
C ALA A 450 -16.94 23.74 -23.54
N ALA A 451 -15.80 24.31 -23.11
CA ALA A 451 -15.53 25.74 -23.20
C ALA A 451 -15.38 26.22 -24.66
N ILE A 452 -14.74 25.45 -25.53
CA ILE A 452 -14.62 25.75 -26.97
C ILE A 452 -16.00 25.68 -27.66
N VAL A 453 -16.82 24.67 -27.35
CA VAL A 453 -18.19 24.54 -27.87
C VAL A 453 -19.09 25.67 -27.36
N GLY A 454 -19.04 26.00 -26.06
CA GLY A 454 -19.81 27.10 -25.48
C GLY A 454 -19.45 28.47 -26.07
N SER A 455 -18.15 28.76 -26.22
CA SER A 455 -17.67 30.02 -26.80
C SER A 455 -17.99 30.15 -28.30
N THR A 456 -17.87 29.07 -29.08
CA THR A 456 -18.30 29.09 -30.50
C THR A 456 -19.81 29.27 -30.66
N ILE A 457 -20.63 28.66 -29.80
CA ILE A 457 -22.09 28.90 -29.78
C ILE A 457 -22.40 30.38 -29.46
N LEU A 458 -21.76 30.97 -28.44
CA LEU A 458 -21.94 32.40 -28.12
C LEU A 458 -21.53 33.31 -29.29
N LEU A 459 -20.41 33.04 -29.95
CA LEU A 459 -19.92 33.79 -31.12
C LEU A 459 -20.88 33.66 -32.32
N CYS A 460 -21.47 32.49 -32.55
CA CYS A 460 -22.49 32.32 -33.58
C CYS A 460 -23.77 33.12 -33.28
N ILE A 461 -24.21 33.16 -32.02
CA ILE A 461 -25.39 33.92 -31.58
C ILE A 461 -25.12 35.43 -31.71
N SER A 462 -23.97 35.93 -31.27
CA SER A 462 -23.61 37.34 -31.35
C SER A 462 -23.42 37.82 -32.79
N CYS A 463 -22.78 37.03 -33.66
CA CYS A 463 -22.66 37.33 -35.09
C CYS A 463 -24.02 37.34 -35.81
N CYS A 464 -24.94 36.43 -35.48
CA CYS A 464 -26.31 36.47 -36.04
C CYS A 464 -27.08 37.72 -35.59
N CYS A 465 -26.96 38.11 -34.30
CA CYS A 465 -27.57 39.33 -33.79
C CYS A 465 -26.98 40.59 -34.47
N CYS A 466 -25.65 40.70 -34.58
CA CYS A 466 -25.00 41.84 -35.23
C CYS A 466 -25.37 41.98 -36.72
N ARG A 467 -25.44 40.88 -37.49
CA ARG A 467 -25.84 40.96 -38.91
C ARG A 467 -27.30 41.38 -39.10
N MET A 468 -28.19 41.04 -38.18
CA MET A 468 -29.58 41.51 -38.23
C MET A 468 -29.74 42.96 -37.74
N CYS A 469 -29.04 43.37 -36.68
CA CYS A 469 -29.05 44.77 -36.21
C CYS A 469 -28.46 45.75 -37.23
N CYS A 470 -27.30 45.44 -37.83
CA CYS A 470 -26.65 46.32 -38.81
C CYS A 470 -27.40 46.47 -40.16
N ARG A 471 -28.42 45.64 -40.43
CA ARG A 471 -29.32 45.85 -41.59
C ARG A 471 -30.54 46.72 -41.27
N ARG A 472 -30.96 46.81 -40.00
CA ARG A 472 -32.11 47.64 -39.59
C ARG A 472 -31.77 49.13 -39.44
N SER A 473 -30.51 49.47 -39.18
CA SER A 473 -30.05 50.86 -39.01
C SER A 473 -29.85 51.65 -40.32
N ARG A 474 -29.92 51.00 -41.49
CA ARG A 474 -29.79 51.66 -42.81
C ARG A 474 -31.11 51.93 -43.53
N SER A 475 -32.25 51.69 -42.88
CA SER A 475 -33.56 51.84 -43.51
C SER A 475 -34.66 52.28 -42.55
N TYR A 476 -34.43 53.36 -41.79
CA TYR A 476 -35.50 54.23 -41.27
C TYR A 476 -34.94 55.63 -40.96
N SER A 477 -35.32 56.60 -41.79
CA SER A 477 -35.41 58.00 -41.39
C SER A 477 -36.81 58.27 -40.83
N SER A 478 -36.93 59.31 -39.99
CA SER A 478 -38.16 59.89 -39.42
C SER A 478 -39.01 59.04 -38.44
N ASP A 479 -39.19 59.66 -37.26
CA ASP A 479 -40.35 59.68 -36.35
C ASP A 479 -40.52 58.66 -35.18
N SER A 480 -40.52 59.27 -33.99
CA SER A 480 -41.20 58.99 -32.70
C SER A 480 -41.34 57.56 -32.12
N GLU A 481 -40.81 57.43 -30.90
CA GLU A 481 -41.37 56.73 -29.72
C GLU A 481 -42.32 55.52 -29.91
N ASN A 482 -41.81 54.31 -29.62
CA ASN A 482 -42.29 53.51 -28.48
C ASN A 482 -41.41 52.27 -28.21
N TYR A 483 -41.37 51.83 -26.95
CA TYR A 483 -40.65 50.61 -26.54
C TYR A 483 -41.44 49.33 -26.90
N GLY A 484 -40.75 48.35 -27.48
CA GLY A 484 -41.30 47.01 -27.72
C GLY A 484 -40.19 45.97 -27.93
N SER A 485 -40.09 44.99 -27.02
CA SER A 485 -39.10 43.91 -27.10
C SER A 485 -39.48 42.88 -28.18
N HIS A 486 -38.73 42.83 -29.27
CA HIS A 486 -38.89 41.82 -30.31
C HIS A 486 -37.73 40.82 -30.31
N ASN A 487 -38.04 39.58 -29.95
CA ASN A 487 -37.13 38.44 -29.98
C ASN A 487 -36.62 38.17 -31.40
N CYS A 488 -35.30 38.21 -31.61
CA CYS A 488 -34.63 38.00 -32.91
C CYS A 488 -34.63 36.55 -33.42
N CYS A 489 -35.45 35.64 -32.85
CA CYS A 489 -35.41 34.20 -33.13
C CYS A 489 -36.72 33.66 -33.73
N VAL A 490 -37.42 34.46 -34.54
CA VAL A 490 -38.61 34.01 -35.28
C VAL A 490 -38.29 34.00 -36.78
N ASN A 491 -38.29 32.80 -37.37
CA ASN A 491 -38.01 32.45 -38.79
C ASN A 491 -36.61 31.93 -39.14
N MET A 492 -36.10 30.93 -38.40
CA MET A 492 -35.43 29.81 -39.11
C MET A 492 -36.53 28.96 -39.75
N ASP A 493 -36.46 28.70 -41.05
CA ASP A 493 -37.37 27.73 -41.66
C ASP A 493 -37.02 26.29 -41.20
N LYS A 494 -37.92 25.35 -41.52
CA LYS A 494 -37.73 23.95 -41.13
C LYS A 494 -36.47 23.32 -41.74
N PHE A 495 -36.01 23.78 -42.91
CA PHE A 495 -34.82 23.26 -43.58
C PHE A 495 -33.55 23.61 -42.78
N HIS A 496 -33.42 24.87 -42.36
CA HIS A 496 -32.25 25.34 -41.62
C HIS A 496 -32.19 24.79 -40.19
N LEU A 497 -33.33 24.64 -39.51
CA LEU A 497 -33.37 24.04 -38.17
C LEU A 497 -33.00 22.55 -38.22
N ILE A 498 -33.51 21.81 -39.21
CA ILE A 498 -33.14 20.40 -39.44
C ILE A 498 -31.64 20.30 -39.76
N TYR A 499 -31.10 21.15 -40.64
CA TYR A 499 -29.68 21.17 -40.99
C TYR A 499 -28.78 21.40 -39.77
N LEU A 500 -29.14 22.32 -38.88
CA LEU A 500 -28.41 22.59 -37.64
C LEU A 500 -28.42 21.38 -36.70
N ILE A 501 -29.60 20.76 -36.47
CA ILE A 501 -29.74 19.58 -35.62
C ILE A 501 -28.90 18.41 -36.15
N PHE A 502 -28.95 18.12 -37.46
CA PHE A 502 -28.14 17.06 -38.06
C PHE A 502 -26.64 17.35 -38.03
N SER A 503 -26.21 18.61 -38.18
CA SER A 503 -24.80 19.00 -38.04
C SER A 503 -24.27 18.76 -36.62
N ILE A 504 -25.09 19.01 -35.59
CA ILE A 504 -24.74 18.76 -34.18
C ILE A 504 -24.66 17.25 -33.90
N ILE A 505 -25.63 16.47 -34.39
CA ILE A 505 -25.60 14.99 -34.28
C ILE A 505 -24.37 14.41 -34.99
N GLN A 506 -24.00 14.95 -36.16
CA GLN A 506 -22.83 14.51 -36.93
C GLN A 506 -21.51 14.79 -36.19
N PHE A 507 -21.41 15.90 -35.45
CA PHE A 507 -20.27 16.19 -34.58
C PHE A 507 -20.21 15.25 -33.35
N LEU A 508 -21.36 14.96 -32.73
CA LEU A 508 -21.43 14.14 -31.51
C LEU A 508 -21.27 12.63 -31.76
N CYS A 509 -21.75 12.11 -32.89
CA CYS A 509 -21.82 10.65 -33.14
C CYS A 509 -20.75 10.12 -34.11
N GLY A 510 -19.85 10.97 -34.62
CA GLY A 510 -18.69 10.55 -35.42
C GLY A 510 -19.04 9.62 -36.60
N VAL A 511 -18.50 8.39 -36.58
CA VAL A 511 -18.57 7.40 -37.68
C VAL A 511 -20.02 7.02 -38.07
N GLN A 512 -21.00 7.12 -37.16
CA GLN A 512 -22.43 6.93 -37.51
C GLN A 512 -22.89 7.86 -38.66
N SER A 513 -22.28 9.04 -38.82
CA SER A 513 -22.64 10.00 -39.89
C SER A 513 -22.28 9.52 -41.30
N LEU A 514 -21.28 8.65 -41.45
CA LEU A 514 -20.94 8.01 -42.73
C LEU A 514 -22.05 7.02 -43.13
N ILE A 515 -22.57 6.26 -42.17
CA ILE A 515 -23.63 5.28 -42.40
C ILE A 515 -24.94 6.00 -42.77
N PHE A 516 -25.28 7.10 -42.09
CA PHE A 516 -26.47 7.89 -42.43
C PHE A 516 -26.38 8.58 -43.80
N SER A 517 -25.20 9.08 -44.20
CA SER A 517 -25.02 9.69 -45.54
C SER A 517 -25.03 8.66 -46.68
N LEU A 518 -24.60 7.41 -46.42
CA LEU A 518 -24.75 6.29 -47.35
C LEU A 518 -26.19 5.73 -47.40
N ALA A 519 -26.89 5.69 -46.26
CA ALA A 519 -28.24 5.14 -46.17
C ALA A 519 -29.33 6.06 -46.75
N ILE A 520 -29.12 7.39 -46.76
CA ILE A 520 -30.07 8.36 -47.33
C ILE A 520 -29.63 8.75 -48.77
N TYR A 521 -29.61 7.75 -49.65
CA TYR A 521 -29.63 7.98 -51.10
C TYR A 521 -31.05 7.80 -51.66
N LEU A 522 -32.02 8.53 -51.07
CA LEU A 522 -33.40 8.58 -51.54
C LEU A 522 -33.60 9.77 -52.49
N PRO A 523 -33.88 9.56 -53.80
CA PRO A 523 -34.06 10.65 -54.77
C PRO A 523 -35.27 11.57 -54.50
N ARG A 524 -36.10 11.25 -53.50
CA ARG A 524 -37.45 11.79 -53.30
C ARG A 524 -37.52 13.18 -52.67
N TYR A 525 -36.40 13.70 -52.16
CA TYR A 525 -36.36 14.98 -51.42
C TYR A 525 -35.38 16.02 -52.00
N GLY A 526 -34.78 15.80 -53.17
CA GLY A 526 -33.99 16.81 -53.89
C GLY A 526 -32.58 17.13 -53.35
N PHE A 527 -32.13 16.50 -52.25
CA PHE A 527 -30.86 16.77 -51.56
C PHE A 527 -29.57 16.28 -52.27
N GLN A 528 -29.61 16.06 -53.59
CA GLN A 528 -28.56 15.32 -54.34
C GLN A 528 -27.16 15.93 -54.24
N PHE A 529 -27.03 17.27 -54.17
CA PHE A 529 -25.73 17.93 -54.01
C PHE A 529 -25.24 17.96 -52.55
N LEU A 530 -26.17 17.97 -51.59
CA LEU A 530 -25.85 18.15 -50.17
C LEU A 530 -25.36 16.84 -49.54
N SER A 531 -25.94 15.70 -49.93
CA SER A 531 -25.46 14.38 -49.52
C SER A 531 -24.04 14.09 -50.01
N ILE A 532 -23.65 14.58 -51.19
CA ILE A 532 -22.29 14.49 -51.71
C ILE A 532 -21.31 15.29 -50.83
N PHE A 533 -21.64 16.53 -50.48
CA PHE A 533 -20.82 17.32 -49.55
C PHE A 533 -20.69 16.66 -48.17
N TRP A 534 -21.77 16.07 -47.65
CA TRP A 534 -21.75 15.34 -46.37
C TRP A 534 -20.91 14.07 -46.42
N LEU A 535 -21.00 13.29 -47.51
CA LEU A 535 -20.19 12.10 -47.73
C LEU A 535 -18.69 12.45 -47.84
N VAL A 536 -18.35 13.51 -48.60
CA VAL A 536 -16.98 14.00 -48.73
C VAL A 536 -16.44 14.44 -47.37
N ASN A 537 -17.18 15.23 -46.59
CA ASN A 537 -16.76 15.65 -45.25
C ASN A 537 -16.59 14.47 -44.28
N ALA A 538 -17.48 13.47 -44.31
CA ALA A 538 -17.36 12.27 -43.48
C ALA A 538 -16.15 11.42 -43.87
N VAL A 539 -15.84 11.28 -45.16
CA VAL A 539 -14.63 10.60 -45.65
C VAL A 539 -13.36 11.38 -45.27
N TRP A 540 -13.35 12.71 -45.36
CA TRP A 540 -12.21 13.53 -44.93
C TRP A 540 -11.97 13.47 -43.42
N LEU A 541 -13.01 13.46 -42.59
CA LEU A 541 -12.88 13.21 -41.15
C LEU A 541 -12.27 11.83 -40.83
N LEU A 542 -12.61 10.82 -41.64
CA LEU A 542 -12.06 9.45 -41.53
C LEU A 542 -10.58 9.35 -41.95
N ILE A 543 -10.15 10.14 -42.94
CA ILE A 543 -8.77 10.10 -43.46
C ILE A 543 -7.81 10.91 -42.57
N TYR A 544 -8.25 12.05 -42.03
CA TYR A 544 -7.33 13.03 -41.40
C TYR A 544 -7.45 13.17 -39.88
N GLY A 545 -8.55 12.71 -39.25
CA GLY A 545 -8.68 12.68 -37.79
C GLY A 545 -8.59 14.03 -37.06
N VAL A 546 -8.38 13.96 -35.74
CA VAL A 546 -8.25 15.10 -34.79
C VAL A 546 -7.19 14.75 -33.72
N GLU A 547 -6.04 15.46 -33.57
CA GLU A 547 -4.99 15.13 -32.56
C GLU A 547 -4.75 16.17 -31.42
N GLY A 548 -3.98 17.27 -31.62
CA GLY A 548 -3.67 18.26 -30.54
C GLY A 548 -3.12 19.66 -30.92
N ILE A 549 -2.70 20.49 -29.95
CA ILE A 549 -2.10 21.84 -30.14
C ILE A 549 -0.56 21.86 -29.98
N ILE A 550 0.18 22.70 -30.72
CA ILE A 550 1.65 22.90 -30.58
C ILE A 550 2.01 24.26 -29.98
N TYR A 551 2.96 24.27 -29.05
CA TYR A 551 3.66 25.44 -28.52
C TYR A 551 5.17 25.36 -28.81
N SER A 552 5.91 26.47 -28.78
CA SER A 552 7.39 26.45 -28.81
C SER A 552 8.01 27.48 -27.88
N MET A 553 8.93 27.04 -27.01
CA MET A 553 9.77 27.92 -26.18
C MET A 553 11.18 28.05 -26.77
N ARG A 554 11.88 29.14 -26.44
CA ARG A 554 13.26 29.42 -26.87
C ARG A 554 14.11 29.86 -25.69
N ASN A 555 15.16 29.10 -25.37
CA ASN A 555 16.24 29.53 -24.48
C ASN A 555 17.59 29.15 -25.12
N GLY A 556 18.63 29.97 -24.95
CA GLY A 556 20.01 29.64 -25.35
C GLY A 556 20.24 29.32 -26.84
N GLY A 557 19.40 29.81 -27.75
CA GLY A 557 19.63 29.72 -29.19
C GLY A 557 19.30 28.38 -29.88
N LYS A 558 19.07 27.29 -29.16
CA LYS A 558 18.59 26.00 -29.72
C LYS A 558 17.06 25.89 -29.64
N ARG A 559 16.44 25.33 -30.68
CA ARG A 559 14.98 25.06 -30.75
C ARG A 559 14.71 23.57 -30.58
N TYR A 560 13.74 23.22 -29.73
CA TYR A 560 13.15 21.88 -29.66
C TYR A 560 11.72 21.95 -30.22
N LYS A 561 11.27 20.87 -30.87
CA LYS A 561 9.99 20.81 -31.58
C LYS A 561 9.15 19.67 -31.00
N LEU A 562 8.04 20.01 -30.33
CA LEU A 562 6.98 19.05 -29.97
C LEU A 562 5.87 19.13 -31.02
N ILE A 563 5.20 18.02 -31.35
CA ILE A 563 4.14 17.95 -32.36
C ILE A 563 2.87 17.37 -31.74
N LEU A 564 1.73 18.00 -32.03
CA LEU A 564 0.35 17.68 -31.68
C LEU A 564 -0.51 18.29 -32.82
N ASN A 565 -1.56 17.63 -33.34
CA ASN A 565 -2.16 17.96 -34.67
C ASN A 565 -3.73 18.07 -34.74
N ILE A 566 -4.38 19.09 -34.13
CA ILE A 566 -5.85 19.30 -34.15
C ILE A 566 -6.25 20.04 -35.44
N SER A 567 -7.20 19.46 -36.16
CA SER A 567 -7.81 19.95 -37.41
C SER A 567 -8.93 20.99 -37.24
N ALA A 568 -8.96 21.75 -36.13
CA ALA A 568 -10.04 22.69 -35.81
C ALA A 568 -10.22 23.83 -36.84
N PHE A 569 -9.16 24.20 -37.56
CA PHE A 569 -9.21 25.29 -38.56
C PHE A 569 -10.15 24.98 -39.74
N PHE A 570 -10.19 23.73 -40.21
CA PHE A 570 -10.98 23.38 -41.39
C PHE A 570 -12.49 23.25 -41.11
N VAL A 571 -12.86 22.76 -39.92
CA VAL A 571 -14.27 22.69 -39.51
C VAL A 571 -14.88 24.09 -39.46
N GLY A 572 -14.15 25.07 -38.92
CA GLY A 572 -14.58 26.48 -38.90
C GLY A 572 -14.82 27.05 -40.29
N VAL A 573 -13.89 26.84 -41.24
CA VAL A 573 -14.01 27.39 -42.61
C VAL A 573 -15.21 26.78 -43.36
N PHE A 574 -15.47 25.47 -43.25
CA PHE A 574 -16.61 24.84 -43.94
C PHE A 574 -17.96 25.13 -43.25
N PHE A 575 -18.02 25.24 -41.93
CA PHE A 575 -19.23 25.66 -41.23
C PHE A 575 -19.56 27.14 -41.55
N PHE A 576 -18.56 28.01 -41.58
CA PHE A 576 -18.71 29.42 -41.97
C PHE A 576 -19.05 29.59 -43.47
N GLY A 577 -18.45 28.78 -44.34
CA GLY A 577 -18.81 28.71 -45.77
C GLY A 577 -20.25 28.25 -45.99
N SER A 578 -20.74 27.31 -45.18
CA SER A 578 -22.14 26.88 -45.18
C SER A 578 -23.09 28.01 -44.77
N MET A 579 -22.72 28.82 -43.77
CA MET A 579 -23.48 30.03 -43.39
C MET A 579 -23.46 31.13 -44.46
N LEU A 580 -22.41 31.23 -45.28
CA LEU A 580 -22.34 32.19 -46.40
C LEU A 580 -23.22 31.79 -47.60
N LEU A 581 -23.50 30.50 -47.77
CA LEU A 581 -24.38 30.00 -48.84
C LEU A 581 -25.88 30.18 -48.54
N MET A 582 -26.25 30.60 -47.32
CA MET A 582 -27.59 31.12 -47.00
C MET A 582 -27.78 32.54 -47.57
N ASN A 583 -27.82 32.68 -48.91
CA ASN A 583 -27.88 33.99 -49.56
C ASN A 583 -29.33 34.46 -49.86
N PRO A 584 -29.77 35.63 -49.36
CA PRO A 584 -31.04 36.22 -49.75
C PRO A 584 -30.96 36.96 -51.11
N TYR A 585 -31.76 36.50 -52.08
CA TYR A 585 -32.25 37.20 -53.28
C TYR A 585 -31.25 37.95 -54.21
N ASN A 586 -31.14 37.43 -55.44
CA ASN A 586 -30.84 38.08 -56.73
C ASN A 586 -30.11 39.43 -56.76
N PHE A 587 -28.95 39.46 -57.45
CA PHE A 587 -28.58 40.63 -58.26
C PHE A 587 -27.85 40.25 -59.56
N ILE A 588 -28.11 41.01 -60.62
CA ILE A 588 -27.64 40.82 -62.00
C ILE A 588 -26.33 41.60 -62.21
N ILE A 589 -25.44 41.07 -63.07
CA ILE A 589 -24.17 41.69 -63.42
C ILE A 589 -24.38 42.78 -64.50
N SER A 590 -23.83 43.98 -64.29
CA SER A 590 -23.60 44.96 -65.36
C SER A 590 -22.21 45.61 -65.22
N ASN A 591 -21.54 45.82 -66.35
CA ASN A 591 -20.12 46.16 -66.44
C ASN A 591 -19.75 47.63 -66.13
N ASN A 592 -18.43 47.84 -66.00
CA ASN A 592 -17.66 49.09 -66.05
C ASN A 592 -17.53 49.92 -64.74
N VAL A 593 -16.30 50.08 -64.24
CA VAL A 593 -15.46 51.31 -64.36
C VAL A 593 -14.10 51.07 -63.66
N LYS A 594 -13.07 51.85 -64.01
CA LYS A 594 -11.66 51.72 -63.58
C LYS A 594 -11.28 52.61 -62.37
N PHE A 595 -10.39 52.07 -61.53
CA PHE A 595 -9.28 52.70 -60.79
C PHE A 595 -9.48 53.77 -59.67
N ASN A 596 -8.63 53.57 -58.63
CA ASN A 596 -7.84 54.55 -57.85
C ASN A 596 -8.23 54.98 -56.40
N SER A 597 -7.33 54.58 -55.48
CA SER A 597 -6.53 55.44 -54.56
C SER A 597 -6.99 55.78 -53.13
N LEU A 598 -5.96 55.92 -52.26
CA LEU A 598 -5.88 56.31 -50.83
C LEU A 598 -6.56 55.36 -49.80
N GLN A 599 -5.95 54.88 -48.69
CA GLN A 599 -4.78 55.20 -47.83
C GLN A 599 -5.16 55.92 -46.51
N ASN A 600 -4.96 55.21 -45.39
CA ASN A 600 -4.98 55.63 -43.97
C ASN A 600 -6.36 56.07 -43.39
N THR A 601 -6.65 55.95 -42.09
CA THR A 601 -5.77 55.83 -40.90
C THR A 601 -6.39 54.93 -39.81
N ILE A 602 -5.56 54.20 -39.04
CA ILE A 602 -5.89 53.67 -37.69
C ILE A 602 -4.72 54.09 -36.79
N ASP A 603 -5.02 54.53 -35.56
CA ASP A 603 -4.04 55.10 -34.63
C ASP A 603 -3.42 54.01 -33.72
N GLU A 604 -2.10 53.83 -33.76
CA GLU A 604 -1.42 52.73 -33.03
C GLU A 604 -1.30 52.99 -31.52
N ASN A 605 -1.57 54.21 -31.05
CA ASN A 605 -1.37 54.60 -29.65
C ASN A 605 -2.39 53.97 -28.69
N GLU A 606 -3.65 53.80 -29.13
CA GLU A 606 -4.73 53.24 -28.28
C GLU A 606 -4.53 51.75 -27.95
N ILE A 607 -3.72 51.03 -28.73
CA ILE A 607 -3.40 49.62 -28.49
C ILE A 607 -2.29 49.46 -27.44
N GLN A 608 -1.32 50.39 -27.38
CA GLN A 608 -0.19 50.30 -26.45
C GLN A 608 -0.59 50.55 -24.98
N ASP A 609 -1.49 51.50 -24.72
CA ASP A 609 -1.93 51.78 -23.35
C ASP A 609 -2.83 50.67 -22.79
N ASN A 610 -3.65 50.03 -23.62
CA ASN A 610 -4.43 48.85 -23.23
C ASN A 610 -3.54 47.62 -22.92
N ILE A 611 -2.44 47.44 -23.65
CA ILE A 611 -1.46 46.38 -23.35
C ILE A 611 -0.69 46.66 -22.05
N ARG A 612 -0.39 47.92 -21.74
CA ARG A 612 0.22 48.30 -20.43
C ARG A 612 -0.70 48.03 -19.25
N GLN A 613 -2.00 48.35 -19.36
CA GLN A 613 -2.95 48.06 -18.28
C GLN A 613 -3.14 46.55 -18.05
N LEU A 614 -3.08 45.72 -19.10
CA LEU A 614 -3.23 44.28 -18.96
C LEU A 614 -2.02 43.61 -18.29
N ASN A 615 -0.79 44.08 -18.57
CA ASN A 615 0.42 43.51 -17.97
C ASN A 615 0.52 43.78 -16.46
N ASN A 616 0.13 44.98 -16.00
CA ASN A 616 0.15 45.31 -14.56
C ASN A 616 -0.79 44.40 -13.73
N VAL A 617 -1.90 43.94 -14.31
CA VAL A 617 -2.84 43.00 -13.65
C VAL A 617 -2.29 41.56 -13.59
N ILE A 618 -1.29 41.23 -14.41
CA ILE A 618 -0.66 39.90 -14.43
C ILE A 618 0.51 39.83 -13.43
N ASP A 619 1.28 40.90 -13.27
CA ASP A 619 2.36 40.97 -12.26
C ASP A 619 1.79 40.96 -10.83
N ASP A 620 0.68 41.68 -10.56
CA ASP A 620 0.00 41.70 -9.24
C ASP A 620 -0.54 40.32 -8.78
N GLN A 621 -0.57 39.30 -9.66
CA GLN A 621 -0.92 37.92 -9.27
C GLN A 621 0.29 36.98 -9.12
N GLN A 622 1.51 37.40 -9.44
CA GLN A 622 2.71 36.58 -9.22
C GLN A 622 3.36 36.81 -7.84
N ASP A 623 3.18 37.97 -7.21
CA ASP A 623 3.74 38.26 -5.87
C ASP A 623 2.97 37.62 -4.70
N ALA A 624 1.89 36.88 -4.96
CA ALA A 624 1.17 36.09 -3.95
C ALA A 624 1.76 34.68 -3.70
N TYR A 625 2.87 34.33 -4.35
CA TYR A 625 3.50 32.99 -4.28
C TYR A 625 4.92 32.98 -3.69
N ILE A 626 5.18 33.83 -2.68
CA ILE A 626 6.28 33.63 -1.74
C ILE A 626 5.77 33.87 -0.31
N PHE A 627 5.40 32.80 0.39
CA PHE A 627 5.83 32.46 1.77
C PHE A 627 5.40 31.03 2.15
#